data_AF-A0A3E0CQU6-F1
#
_entry.id   AF-A0A3E0CQU6-F1
#
_cell.length_a   1.000
_cell.length_b   1.000
_cell.length_c   1.000
_cell.angle_alpha   90.00
_cell.angle_beta   90.00
_cell.angle_gamma   90.00
#
_symmetry.space_group_name_H-M   'P 1'
#
loop_
_entity.id
_entity.type
_entity.pdbx_description
1 polymer ?
#
loop_
_entity_poly.entity_id
_entity_poly.type
_entity_poly.pdbx_seq_one_letter_code
_entity_poly.pdbx_strand_id
1 'polypeptide(L)'
;MAYHLRILQRRSIGIVGPEPTPGKNARKLVAWCAENDASTCELLLQVVQLELAPRKAALLELAKLIQVAASGQPVAEFYDEKQCHKTHSFEYKGKTRDVWRVRRGDVRVTFYYGQDKLILLTHAFPKHKDRLTKAQERDLQRAVEAFIDAEEAEKFSYVTEP
;
A
#
# COMPACT_ATOMS: atom_id res chain seq x y z
N MET A 1 6.56 -16.14 -14.34
CA MET A 1 5.23 -15.67 -13.90
C MET A 1 5.36 -14.18 -13.58
N ALA A 2 4.39 -13.36 -14.00
CA ALA A 2 4.42 -11.92 -13.76
C ALA A 2 3.88 -11.59 -12.37
N TYR A 3 4.37 -10.52 -11.75
CA TYR A 3 3.82 -9.97 -10.53
C TYR A 3 2.76 -8.94 -10.91
N HIS A 4 1.49 -9.22 -10.58
CA HIS A 4 0.35 -8.40 -10.99
C HIS A 4 0.16 -7.24 -10.01
N LEU A 5 0.23 -6.01 -10.52
CA LEU A 5 0.05 -4.78 -9.78
C LEU A 5 -1.20 -4.05 -10.25
N ARG A 6 -2.02 -3.60 -9.31
CA ARG A 6 -3.08 -2.62 -9.58
C ARG A 6 -2.62 -1.25 -9.12
N ILE A 7 -2.68 -0.25 -10.00
CA ILE A 7 -2.53 1.15 -9.61
C ILE A 7 -3.81 1.56 -8.89
N LEU A 8 -3.68 2.05 -7.66
CA LEU A 8 -4.82 2.52 -6.88
C LEU A 8 -5.15 3.96 -7.25
N GLN A 9 -6.40 4.16 -7.61
CA GLN A 9 -7.02 5.41 -8.00
C GLN A 9 -8.29 5.63 -7.17
N ARG A 10 -8.86 6.83 -7.20
CA ARG A 10 -10.12 7.12 -6.46
C ARG A 10 -11.24 6.17 -6.90
N ARG A 11 -11.35 5.91 -8.19
CA ARG A 11 -12.30 4.94 -8.73
C ARG A 11 -12.07 3.51 -8.21
N SER A 12 -10.82 3.11 -7.97
CA SER A 12 -10.48 1.79 -7.43
C SER A 12 -11.03 1.55 -6.04
N ILE A 13 -11.33 2.62 -5.30
CA ILE A 13 -11.91 2.60 -3.95
C ILE A 13 -13.36 3.13 -3.91
N GLY A 14 -14.01 3.22 -5.07
CA GLY A 14 -15.43 3.60 -5.17
C GLY A 14 -15.71 5.10 -4.99
N ILE A 15 -14.71 5.97 -5.06
CA ILE A 15 -14.90 7.43 -5.00
C ILE A 15 -15.18 7.96 -6.40
N VAL A 16 -16.35 8.58 -6.57
CA VAL A 16 -16.73 9.28 -7.80
C VAL A 16 -16.10 10.67 -7.80
N GLY A 17 -15.38 11.00 -8.86
CA GLY A 17 -14.76 12.32 -9.06
C GLY A 17 -13.45 12.24 -9.83
N PRO A 18 -12.83 13.39 -10.15
CA PRO A 18 -11.57 13.41 -10.86
C PRO A 18 -10.44 12.84 -9.99
N GLU A 19 -9.50 12.15 -10.63
CA GLU A 19 -8.22 11.80 -10.01
C GLU A 19 -7.42 13.07 -9.68
N PRO A 20 -6.61 13.06 -8.60
CA PRO A 20 -5.72 14.17 -8.30
C PRO A 20 -4.76 14.44 -9.47
N THR A 21 -4.57 15.70 -9.83
CA THR A 21 -3.60 16.10 -10.86
C THR A 21 -2.17 15.71 -10.40
N PRO A 22 -1.43 14.89 -11.16
CA PRO A 22 -0.10 14.47 -10.77
C PRO A 22 0.90 15.63 -10.86
N GLY A 23 1.66 15.83 -9.78
CA GLY A 23 2.82 16.73 -9.77
C GLY A 23 4.03 16.12 -10.48
N LYS A 24 5.09 16.92 -10.65
CA LYS A 24 6.34 16.52 -11.35
C LYS A 24 6.98 15.24 -10.79
N ASN A 25 6.84 15.02 -9.49
CA ASN A 25 7.41 13.87 -8.78
C ASN A 25 6.37 12.85 -8.33
N ALA A 26 5.17 12.88 -8.91
CA ALA A 26 4.09 11.96 -8.56
C ALA A 26 4.56 10.51 -8.51
N ARG A 27 4.11 9.80 -7.49
CA ARG A 27 4.36 8.38 -7.26
C ARG A 27 3.13 7.57 -7.62
N LYS A 28 3.32 6.36 -8.14
CA LYS A 28 2.23 5.41 -8.36
C LYS A 28 2.01 4.63 -7.08
N LEU A 29 0.81 4.74 -6.52
CA LEU A 29 0.36 3.90 -5.42
C LEU A 29 -0.13 2.58 -6.01
N VAL A 30 0.48 1.47 -5.63
CA VAL A 30 0.18 0.15 -6.20
C VAL A 30 -0.15 -0.86 -5.11
N ALA A 31 -0.95 -1.86 -5.44
CA ALA A 31 -1.22 -3.01 -4.59
C ALA A 31 -1.11 -4.30 -5.42
N TRP A 32 -0.74 -5.39 -4.77
CA TRP A 32 -0.61 -6.70 -5.41
C TRP A 32 -1.97 -7.34 -5.67
N CYS A 33 -2.09 -8.00 -6.83
CA CYS A 33 -3.21 -8.86 -7.20
C CYS A 33 -2.72 -10.29 -7.38
N ALA A 34 -3.48 -11.28 -6.91
CA ALA A 34 -3.10 -12.69 -7.05
C ALA A 34 -3.05 -13.12 -8.53
N GLU A 35 -3.94 -12.56 -9.35
CA GLU A 35 -4.07 -12.83 -10.77
C GLU A 35 -4.11 -11.51 -11.56
N ASN A 36 -4.14 -11.60 -12.89
CA ASN A 36 -4.38 -10.45 -13.76
C ASN A 36 -5.88 -10.04 -13.75
N ASP A 37 -6.44 -9.89 -12.55
CA ASP A 37 -7.84 -9.57 -12.27
C ASP A 37 -7.91 -8.60 -11.08
N ALA A 38 -8.60 -7.47 -11.30
CA ALA A 38 -8.74 -6.39 -10.33
C ALA A 38 -9.50 -6.82 -9.06
N SER A 39 -10.35 -7.86 -9.12
CA SER A 39 -11.04 -8.40 -7.95
C SER A 39 -10.13 -9.22 -7.04
N THR A 40 -8.96 -9.63 -7.52
CA THR A 40 -7.96 -10.38 -6.74
C THR A 40 -6.95 -9.48 -6.03
N CYS A 41 -7.20 -8.16 -6.00
CA CYS A 41 -6.36 -7.18 -5.32
C CYS A 41 -6.40 -7.39 -3.80
N GLU A 42 -5.32 -7.93 -3.25
CA GLU A 42 -5.23 -8.42 -1.88
C GLU A 42 -5.53 -7.32 -0.86
N LEU A 43 -4.96 -6.13 -1.04
CA LEU A 43 -5.22 -4.99 -0.15
C LEU A 43 -6.72 -4.62 -0.12
N LEU A 44 -7.38 -4.60 -1.27
CA LEU A 44 -8.79 -4.21 -1.34
C LEU A 44 -9.70 -5.29 -0.76
N LEU A 45 -9.35 -6.57 -0.95
CA LEU A 45 -10.02 -7.69 -0.29
C LEU A 45 -9.92 -7.56 1.23
N GLN A 46 -8.72 -7.26 1.75
CA GLN A 46 -8.52 -7.01 3.19
C GLN A 46 -9.37 -5.83 3.68
N VAL A 47 -9.44 -4.73 2.94
CA VAL A 47 -10.30 -3.59 3.31
C VAL A 47 -11.78 -3.99 3.37
N VAL A 48 -12.27 -4.77 2.39
CA VAL A 48 -13.67 -5.24 2.37
C VAL A 48 -13.98 -6.18 3.54
N GLN A 49 -12.99 -6.94 4.02
CA GLN A 49 -13.14 -7.82 5.18
C GLN A 49 -13.16 -7.07 6.53
N LEU A 50 -12.76 -5.79 6.57
CA LEU A 50 -12.83 -4.99 7.80
C LEU A 50 -14.27 -4.73 8.23
N GLU A 51 -14.50 -4.61 9.53
CA GLU A 51 -15.74 -4.08 10.11
C GLU A 51 -16.08 -2.68 9.56
N LEU A 52 -17.36 -2.29 9.59
CA LEU A 52 -17.86 -1.08 8.92
C LEU A 52 -17.06 0.20 9.27
N ALA A 53 -16.80 0.45 10.55
CA ALA A 53 -16.08 1.65 10.98
C ALA A 53 -14.59 1.63 10.56
N PRO A 54 -13.80 0.57 10.84
CA PRO A 54 -12.44 0.43 10.31
C PRO A 54 -12.36 0.44 8.77
N ARG A 55 -13.33 -0.15 8.06
CA ARG A 55 -13.43 -0.13 6.60
C ARG A 55 -13.55 1.28 6.06
N LYS A 56 -14.47 2.09 6.64
CA LYS A 56 -14.62 3.50 6.28
C LYS A 56 -13.33 4.28 6.54
N ALA A 57 -12.66 4.04 7.67
CA ALA A 57 -11.38 4.67 7.98
C ALA A 57 -10.29 4.28 6.96
N ALA A 58 -10.25 3.01 6.54
CA ALA A 58 -9.30 2.52 5.54
C ALA A 58 -9.53 3.19 4.18
N LEU A 59 -10.78 3.23 3.69
CA LEU A 59 -11.11 3.88 2.42
C LEU A 59 -10.74 5.37 2.41
N LEU A 60 -11.01 6.08 3.51
CA LEU A 60 -10.62 7.47 3.65
C LEU A 60 -9.09 7.65 3.70
N GLU A 61 -8.37 6.69 4.29
CA GLU A 61 -6.91 6.68 4.32
C GLU A 61 -6.32 6.40 2.92
N LEU A 62 -6.87 5.43 2.19
CA LEU A 62 -6.48 5.17 0.80
C LEU A 62 -6.73 6.39 -0.09
N ALA A 63 -7.86 7.08 0.07
CA ALA A 63 -8.15 8.32 -0.65
C ALA A 63 -7.09 9.41 -0.39
N LYS A 64 -6.67 9.57 0.88
CA LYS A 64 -5.61 10.50 1.25
C LYS A 64 -4.27 10.07 0.65
N LEU A 65 -3.91 8.79 0.74
CA LEU A 65 -2.67 8.26 0.16
C LEU A 65 -2.59 8.44 -1.36
N ILE A 66 -3.71 8.30 -2.09
CA ILE A 66 -3.77 8.58 -3.53
C ILE A 66 -3.41 10.04 -3.81
N GLN A 67 -3.98 10.98 -3.04
CA GLN A 67 -3.67 12.40 -3.16
C GLN A 67 -2.22 12.73 -2.78
N VAL A 68 -1.71 12.11 -1.72
CA VAL A 68 -0.32 12.27 -1.26
C VAL A 68 0.65 11.74 -2.32
N ALA A 69 0.39 10.56 -2.88
CA ALA A 69 1.21 9.98 -3.94
C ALA A 69 1.26 10.89 -5.18
N ALA A 70 0.13 11.48 -5.58
CA ALA A 70 0.07 12.44 -6.69
C ALA A 70 0.89 13.71 -6.44
N SER A 71 1.09 14.14 -5.19
CA SER A 71 1.95 15.29 -4.87
C SER A 71 3.44 15.03 -5.12
N GLY A 72 3.87 13.76 -5.01
CA GLY A 72 5.26 13.33 -5.13
C GLY A 72 6.13 13.51 -3.87
N GLN A 73 5.60 14.20 -2.85
CA GLN A 73 6.27 14.38 -1.57
C GLN A 73 6.27 13.08 -0.74
N PRO A 74 7.22 12.88 0.19
CA PRO A 74 7.22 11.75 1.11
C PRO A 74 5.90 11.66 1.89
N VAL A 75 5.36 10.44 2.04
CA VAL A 75 4.09 10.21 2.74
C VAL A 75 4.12 10.81 4.14
N ALA A 76 5.23 10.63 4.86
CA ALA A 76 5.40 11.09 6.24
C ALA A 76 5.20 12.60 6.43
N GLU A 77 5.37 13.43 5.40
CA GLU A 77 5.16 14.89 5.51
C GLU A 77 3.69 15.29 5.69
N PHE A 78 2.74 14.38 5.42
CA PHE A 78 1.30 14.64 5.53
C PHE A 78 0.67 14.07 6.79
N TYR A 79 1.47 13.49 7.69
CA TYR A 79 1.00 12.80 8.89
C TYR A 79 1.88 13.20 10.06
N ASP A 80 1.29 13.21 11.27
CA ASP A 80 2.10 13.26 12.47
C ASP A 80 2.87 11.94 12.70
N GLU A 81 3.89 11.99 13.55
CA GLU A 81 4.77 10.84 13.87
C GLU A 81 4.00 9.62 14.43
N LYS A 82 2.85 9.83 15.08
CA LYS A 82 2.03 8.76 15.65
C LYS A 82 1.18 8.09 14.57
N GLN A 83 0.83 8.85 13.54
CA GLN A 83 0.09 8.38 12.38
C GLN A 83 1.01 7.65 11.40
N CYS A 84 2.15 8.24 11.00
CA CYS A 84 3.05 7.65 10.02
C CYS A 84 4.44 7.35 10.61
N HIS A 85 4.80 6.06 10.67
CA HIS A 85 6.14 5.64 11.09
C HIS A 85 6.52 4.25 10.56
N LYS A 86 7.81 3.94 10.63
CA LYS A 86 8.34 2.60 10.37
C LYS A 86 7.77 1.61 11.37
N THR A 87 7.16 0.53 10.89
CA THR A 87 6.52 -0.49 11.74
C THR A 87 7.27 -1.82 11.75
N HIS A 88 8.11 -2.07 10.74
CA HIS A 88 8.90 -3.29 10.64
C HIS A 88 10.12 -3.02 9.76
N SER A 89 11.26 -3.56 10.13
CA SER A 89 12.52 -3.44 9.39
C SER A 89 13.18 -4.81 9.32
N PHE A 90 13.72 -5.16 8.16
CA PHE A 90 14.39 -6.45 7.94
C PHE A 90 15.51 -6.30 6.89
N GLU A 91 16.47 -7.22 6.91
CA GLU A 91 17.54 -7.26 5.90
C GLU A 91 17.11 -8.10 4.70
N TYR A 92 17.24 -7.55 3.50
CA TYR A 92 16.98 -8.30 2.26
C TYR A 92 17.82 -7.79 1.10
N LYS A 93 18.50 -8.71 0.42
CA LYS A 93 19.48 -8.44 -0.65
C LYS A 93 20.55 -7.42 -0.22
N GLY A 94 21.08 -7.59 0.99
CA GLY A 94 22.16 -6.77 1.54
C GLY A 94 21.78 -5.31 1.87
N LYS A 95 20.48 -5.01 1.99
CA LYS A 95 19.98 -3.69 2.40
C LYS A 95 18.89 -3.84 3.45
N THR A 96 18.89 -2.94 4.43
CA THR A 96 17.76 -2.77 5.35
C THR A 96 16.54 -2.26 4.59
N ARG A 97 15.42 -2.97 4.71
CA ARG A 97 14.12 -2.62 4.11
C ARG A 97 13.16 -2.21 5.21
N ASP A 98 12.63 -1.00 5.10
CA ASP A 98 11.70 -0.44 6.07
C ASP A 98 10.27 -0.50 5.53
N VAL A 99 9.41 -1.19 6.25
CA VAL A 99 7.96 -1.15 6.05
C VAL A 99 7.40 -0.03 6.93
N TRP A 100 6.70 0.88 6.28
CA TRP A 100 6.03 1.99 6.92
C TRP A 100 4.56 1.67 7.14
N ARG A 101 3.94 2.45 8.01
CA ARG A 101 2.52 2.35 8.29
C ARG A 101 1.94 3.73 8.47
N VAL A 102 0.70 3.90 8.02
CA VAL A 102 -0.18 5.03 8.36
C VAL A 102 -1.33 4.57 9.28
N ARG A 103 -1.82 5.47 10.14
CA ARG A 103 -2.97 5.26 11.03
C ARG A 103 -4.14 6.13 10.63
N ARG A 104 -5.34 5.56 10.64
CA ARG A 104 -6.57 6.33 10.78
C ARG A 104 -7.54 5.65 11.72
N GLY A 105 -7.86 6.28 12.86
CA GLY A 105 -8.63 5.62 13.91
C GLY A 105 -7.95 4.31 14.34
N ASP A 106 -8.68 3.20 14.25
CA ASP A 106 -8.18 1.87 14.57
C ASP A 106 -7.88 1.00 13.35
N VAL A 107 -7.59 1.60 12.19
CA VAL A 107 -6.99 0.88 11.06
C VAL A 107 -5.54 1.29 10.85
N ARG A 108 -4.74 0.31 10.42
CA ARG A 108 -3.37 0.49 9.95
C ARG A 108 -3.30 0.08 8.50
N VAL A 109 -2.75 0.95 7.66
CA VAL A 109 -2.37 0.60 6.29
C VAL A 109 -0.85 0.62 6.23
N THR A 110 -0.26 -0.45 5.71
CA THR A 110 1.18 -0.64 5.61
C THR A 110 1.65 -0.43 4.19
N PHE A 111 2.87 0.10 4.04
CA PHE A 111 3.42 0.41 2.74
C PHE A 111 4.95 0.34 2.70
N TYR A 112 5.48 0.21 1.49
CA TYR A 112 6.90 0.18 1.19
C TYR A 112 7.21 1.13 0.02
N TYR A 113 8.33 1.86 0.12
CA TYR A 113 8.82 2.69 -0.97
C TYR A 113 9.66 1.84 -1.93
N GLY A 114 9.13 1.61 -3.13
CA GLY A 114 9.85 0.96 -4.22
C GLY A 114 10.74 1.92 -5.01
N GLN A 115 11.38 1.39 -6.04
CA GLN A 115 12.07 2.13 -7.09
C GLN A 115 11.04 2.78 -8.03
N ASP A 116 11.52 3.57 -9.00
CA ASP A 116 10.72 4.18 -10.08
C ASP A 116 9.43 4.87 -9.64
N LYS A 117 9.50 5.56 -8.49
CA LYS A 117 8.38 6.30 -7.90
C LYS A 117 7.18 5.38 -7.58
N LEU A 118 7.41 4.12 -7.22
CA LEU A 118 6.37 3.21 -6.74
C LEU A 118 6.22 3.28 -5.21
N ILE A 119 4.98 3.21 -4.74
CA ILE A 119 4.65 2.94 -3.34
C ILE A 119 3.77 1.70 -3.33
N LEU A 120 4.28 0.60 -2.79
CA LEU A 120 3.52 -0.62 -2.58
C LEU A 120 2.70 -0.49 -1.30
N LEU A 121 1.39 -0.62 -1.39
CA LEU A 121 0.54 -0.89 -0.24
C LEU A 121 0.46 -2.39 -0.02
N THR A 122 0.91 -2.84 1.15
CA THR A 122 1.05 -4.27 1.43
C THR A 122 -0.19 -4.83 2.10
N HIS A 123 -0.58 -4.28 3.25
CA HIS A 123 -1.73 -4.79 4.02
C HIS A 123 -2.55 -3.68 4.70
N ALA A 124 -3.83 -3.98 4.94
CA ALA A 124 -4.72 -3.21 5.80
C ALA A 124 -5.28 -4.10 6.91
N PHE A 125 -5.08 -3.74 8.18
CA PHE A 125 -5.61 -4.52 9.31
C PHE A 125 -6.06 -3.63 10.47
N PRO A 126 -7.03 -4.11 11.29
CA PRO A 126 -7.47 -3.38 12.47
C PRO A 126 -6.36 -3.35 13.53
N LYS A 127 -6.36 -2.30 14.35
CA LYS A 127 -5.55 -2.22 15.55
C LYS A 127 -6.16 -3.10 16.64
N HIS A 128 -5.86 -4.40 16.60
CA HIS A 128 -6.23 -5.30 17.70
C HIS A 128 -5.18 -5.31 18.82
N LYS A 129 -3.92 -4.98 18.51
CA LYS A 129 -2.79 -4.91 19.44
C LYS A 129 -1.85 -3.74 19.10
N ASP A 130 -1.00 -3.36 20.04
CA ASP A 130 -0.05 -2.26 19.83
C ASP A 130 1.07 -2.63 18.85
N ARG A 131 1.53 -3.89 18.88
CA ARG A 131 2.58 -4.41 18.00
C ARG A 131 2.03 -5.38 16.96
N LEU A 132 2.74 -5.50 15.85
CA LEU A 132 2.50 -6.56 14.88
C LEU A 132 2.74 -7.92 15.53
N THR A 133 1.99 -8.93 15.11
CA THR A 133 2.32 -10.32 15.44
C THR A 133 3.48 -10.78 14.57
N LYS A 134 4.20 -11.82 15.01
CA LYS A 134 5.25 -12.47 14.18
C LYS A 134 4.72 -13.01 12.85
N ALA A 135 3.43 -13.31 12.76
CA ALA A 135 2.80 -13.70 11.49
C ALA A 135 2.69 -12.49 10.57
N GLN A 136 2.14 -11.37 11.06
CA GLN A 136 2.03 -10.14 10.31
C GLN A 136 3.39 -9.60 9.85
N GLU A 137 4.42 -9.64 10.69
CA GLU A 137 5.79 -9.24 10.29
C GLU A 137 6.29 -10.08 9.12
N ARG A 138 6.09 -11.40 9.18
CA ARG A 138 6.49 -12.33 8.12
C ARG A 138 5.71 -12.13 6.83
N ASP A 139 4.42 -11.85 6.92
CA ASP A 139 3.57 -11.61 5.75
C ASP A 139 3.94 -10.28 5.08
N LEU A 140 4.22 -9.24 5.88
CA LEU A 140 4.75 -7.97 5.37
C LEU A 140 6.11 -8.14 4.70
N GLN A 141 7.02 -8.87 5.34
CA GLN A 141 8.33 -9.18 4.79
C GLN A 141 8.19 -9.91 3.44
N ARG A 142 7.44 -11.02 3.39
CA ARG A 142 7.21 -11.79 2.15
C ARG A 142 6.62 -10.94 1.03
N ALA A 143 5.65 -10.09 1.34
CA ALA A 143 5.04 -9.22 0.34
C ALA A 143 6.06 -8.23 -0.25
N VAL A 144 6.92 -7.65 0.59
CA VAL A 144 7.96 -6.70 0.16
C VAL A 144 9.10 -7.40 -0.57
N GLU A 145 9.54 -8.57 -0.11
CA GLU A 145 10.55 -9.38 -0.80
C GLU A 145 10.10 -9.77 -2.21
N ALA A 146 8.87 -10.29 -2.35
CA ALA A 146 8.31 -10.66 -3.65
C ALA A 146 8.17 -9.45 -4.58
N PHE A 147 7.80 -8.28 -4.05
CA PHE A 147 7.76 -7.05 -4.82
C PHE A 147 9.15 -6.60 -5.28
N ILE A 148 10.17 -6.65 -4.41
CA ILE A 148 11.56 -6.31 -4.75
C ILE A 148 12.10 -7.28 -5.82
N ASP A 149 11.84 -8.58 -5.67
CA ASP A 149 12.21 -9.59 -6.68
C ASP A 149 11.59 -9.29 -8.05
N ALA A 150 10.32 -8.92 -8.08
CA ALA A 150 9.64 -8.56 -9.31
C ALA A 150 10.12 -7.22 -9.89
N GLU A 151 10.43 -6.25 -9.04
CA GLU A 151 10.97 -4.95 -9.43
C GLU A 151 12.34 -5.09 -10.10
N GLU A 152 13.28 -5.79 -9.46
CA GLU A 152 14.63 -6.01 -9.99
C GLU A 152 14.65 -6.88 -11.26
N ALA A 153 13.67 -7.77 -11.40
CA ALA A 153 13.52 -8.59 -12.60
C ALA A 153 12.71 -7.90 -13.71
N GLU A 154 12.19 -6.68 -13.49
CA GLU A 154 11.27 -5.95 -14.38
C GLU A 154 10.02 -6.77 -14.77
N LYS A 155 9.54 -7.63 -13.85
CA LYS A 155 8.44 -8.58 -14.07
C LYS A 155 7.11 -8.10 -13.53
N PHE A 156 6.78 -6.83 -13.74
CA PHE A 156 5.46 -6.30 -13.44
C PHE A 156 4.50 -6.47 -14.61
N SER A 157 3.25 -6.77 -14.28
CA SER A 157 2.12 -6.57 -15.18
C SER A 157 1.10 -5.72 -14.46
N TYR A 158 0.50 -4.77 -15.17
CA TYR A 158 -0.48 -3.87 -14.58
C TYR A 158 -1.88 -4.39 -14.89
N VAL A 159 -2.62 -4.67 -13.82
CA VAL A 159 -4.02 -5.07 -13.90
C VAL A 159 -4.83 -3.87 -14.37
N THR A 160 -5.43 -3.99 -15.54
CA THR A 160 -6.36 -2.98 -16.07
C THR A 160 -7.71 -3.14 -15.40
N GLU A 161 -8.30 -2.03 -14.98
CA GLU A 161 -9.72 -2.05 -14.61
C GLU A 161 -10.56 -2.32 -15.86
N PRO A 162 -11.62 -3.15 -15.78
CA PRO A 162 -12.56 -3.33 -16.88
C PRO A 162 -13.29 -2.04 -17.25
#